data_AF-A0A4R5GB75-F1
#
_entry.id   AF-A0A4R5GB75-F1
#
_cell.length_a   1.000
_cell.length_b   1.000
_cell.length_c   1.000
_cell.angle_alpha   90.00
_cell.angle_beta   90.00
_cell.angle_gamma   90.00
#
_symmetry.space_group_name_H-M   'P 1'
#
loop_
_entity.id
_entity.type
_entity.pdbx_description
1 polymer ?
#
loop_
_entity_poly.entity_id
_entity_poly.type
_entity_poly.pdbx_seq_one_letter_code
_entity_poly.pdbx_strand_id
1 'polypeptide(L)'
;MMNKIPAARVVLSSVGLLGLTLALSACGGSTPAAQTSTAEAAPTFNYDGQDHSWSSNGDAQGVLQPLTISQGDNTLSYENWTSATNGWGPIERNRSNGEKNAGDGRTLTIGGQTYATGFGVHAGSSMTFSLAGQCQTFTAQVGIDDEVGNRGSVVFQVFADGTKVYDSGVLRGTDAPKTLSVSVAGKQELRLVVTDAGDGISYDHADWANPKLLNCTPTSSAVPAPTPAPGEVTYSGPITITKGGTYSGNWESTTTSPAVLIKTSDPVIIENANIRGRGDLISGFRYRLTVRNVRGYGLNPNVAGKTVGKAVNAEENYSLRIENSYFENTRGIYVRQFFGDPNKGETIKILRNKFRNINGLKSDGAGGYTTESDIVQFLLFNNVTRIQNAEIAWNEVINEPFKSRTEENINMFKSSGTPNSPILIHDNYIQGAYPINPDTTTSYPGGGILLGDGKVTDPLDLGYTRVYNNQIVSTTNHGLAIAGGTDNQVYNNRVISSGRLPDGRRIPAANVGLYVWDAAGGAAQVPSTFNKNVMRDNVVGWTRVSATGTTSNSVSWFPNCTTNGTVCTGNQNIGTVTLEIERQEYQRWLDKLASAGVKVGP
;
A
#
# COMPACT_ATOMS: atom_id res chain seq x y z
N MET A 1 2.58 38.64 47.58
CA MET A 1 1.90 39.53 46.60
C MET A 1 2.69 39.44 45.30
N MET A 2 2.53 38.39 44.50
CA MET A 2 1.57 38.27 43.39
C MET A 2 1.47 39.55 42.53
N ASN A 3 2.05 39.50 41.33
CA ASN A 3 1.42 40.10 40.16
C ASN A 3 1.67 39.23 38.92
N LYS A 4 0.55 38.82 38.31
CA LYS A 4 0.40 37.93 37.17
C LYS A 4 0.46 38.74 35.88
N ILE A 5 1.08 38.18 34.84
CA ILE A 5 0.94 38.63 33.44
C ILE A 5 0.04 37.59 32.74
N PRO A 6 -1.03 37.98 32.03
CA PRO A 6 -1.97 37.03 31.45
C PRO A 6 -1.47 36.48 30.10
N ALA A 7 -1.63 35.17 29.94
CA ALA A 7 -1.48 34.47 28.67
C ALA A 7 -2.79 34.55 27.87
N ALA A 8 -2.76 35.13 26.67
CA ALA A 8 -3.85 35.04 25.71
C ALA A 8 -3.72 33.73 24.91
N ARG A 9 -4.55 32.74 25.26
CA ARG A 9 -4.82 31.56 24.43
C ARG A 9 -5.92 31.92 23.44
N VAL A 10 -5.60 31.94 22.14
CA VAL A 10 -6.60 31.96 21.08
C VAL A 10 -6.98 30.51 20.80
N VAL A 11 -8.20 30.14 21.20
CA VAL A 11 -8.87 28.90 20.80
C VAL A 11 -9.64 29.23 19.52
N LEU A 12 -9.20 28.71 18.37
CA LEU A 12 -10.03 28.74 17.16
C LEU A 12 -10.97 27.53 17.19
N SER A 13 -12.23 27.79 17.55
CA SER A 13 -13.35 26.89 17.34
C SER A 13 -13.84 27.01 15.89
N SER A 14 -13.64 25.99 15.07
CA SER A 14 -14.31 25.85 13.76
C SER A 14 -15.66 25.15 13.94
N VAL A 15 -16.68 25.95 14.22
CA VAL A 15 -18.09 25.57 14.08
C VAL A 15 -18.53 25.90 12.65
N GLY A 16 -19.12 24.93 11.95
CA GLY A 16 -20.01 25.18 10.82
C GLY A 16 -19.60 24.51 9.50
N LEU A 17 -20.14 23.32 9.22
CA LEU A 17 -21.36 23.17 8.41
C LEU A 17 -21.78 21.70 8.36
N LEU A 18 -22.83 21.38 9.11
CA LEU A 18 -23.66 20.19 8.94
C LEU A 18 -24.83 20.58 8.04
N GLY A 19 -25.18 19.73 7.06
CA GLY A 19 -26.48 19.74 6.38
C GLY A 19 -26.39 19.67 4.86
N LEU A 20 -26.80 18.54 4.25
CA LEU A 20 -28.18 18.35 3.80
C LEU A 20 -28.33 16.96 3.12
N THR A 21 -29.33 16.20 3.55
CA THR A 21 -29.83 14.96 2.92
C THR A 21 -31.26 15.18 2.43
N LEU A 22 -31.68 14.35 1.44
CA LEU A 22 -33.00 14.20 0.80
C LEU A 22 -33.26 15.16 -0.40
N ALA A 23 -33.81 14.75 -1.55
CA ALA A 23 -34.35 13.50 -2.06
C ALA A 23 -34.37 13.54 -3.61
N LEU A 24 -34.42 12.39 -4.29
CA LEU A 24 -35.38 12.14 -5.38
C LEU A 24 -35.45 10.63 -5.68
N SER A 25 -36.66 10.10 -5.63
CA SER A 25 -37.04 8.73 -5.95
C SER A 25 -38.14 8.74 -7.00
N ALA A 26 -38.21 7.64 -7.78
CA ALA A 26 -39.18 7.27 -8.84
C ALA A 26 -38.74 7.70 -10.27
N CYS A 27 -38.82 6.89 -11.34
CA CYS A 27 -39.62 5.70 -11.66
C CYS A 27 -38.87 4.78 -12.66
N GLY A 28 -39.36 3.54 -12.81
CA GLY A 28 -39.44 2.89 -14.13
C GLY A 28 -38.75 1.54 -14.27
N GLY A 29 -39.49 0.46 -14.05
CA GLY A 29 -39.04 -0.90 -14.31
C GLY A 29 -38.96 -1.26 -15.79
N SER A 30 -38.07 -2.19 -16.11
CA SER A 30 -38.21 -3.09 -17.26
C SER A 30 -37.59 -4.44 -16.89
N THR A 31 -38.39 -5.49 -17.05
CA THR A 31 -38.00 -6.89 -16.93
C THR A 31 -37.05 -7.30 -18.07
N PRO A 32 -35.95 -8.02 -17.81
CA PRO A 32 -35.19 -8.65 -18.89
C PRO A 32 -35.95 -9.87 -19.40
N ALA A 33 -36.13 -9.94 -20.71
CA ALA A 33 -36.64 -11.12 -21.41
C ALA A 33 -35.68 -12.30 -21.25
N ALA A 34 -36.24 -13.51 -21.09
CA ALA A 34 -35.49 -14.76 -21.07
C ALA A 34 -34.80 -15.01 -22.42
N GLN A 35 -33.48 -15.16 -22.42
CA GLN A 35 -32.73 -15.65 -23.56
C GLN A 35 -32.65 -17.18 -23.50
N THR A 36 -33.23 -17.84 -24.50
CA THR A 36 -33.00 -19.25 -24.83
C THR A 36 -31.60 -19.42 -25.41
N SER A 37 -30.74 -20.20 -24.75
CA SER A 37 -29.41 -20.55 -25.25
C SER A 37 -29.51 -21.69 -26.28
N THR A 38 -29.18 -21.40 -27.53
CA THR A 38 -28.88 -22.39 -28.56
C THR A 38 -27.47 -22.95 -28.34
N ALA A 39 -27.31 -24.28 -28.33
CA ALA A 39 -26.02 -24.94 -28.27
C ALA A 39 -25.16 -24.57 -29.50
N GLU A 40 -24.01 -23.95 -29.24
CA GLU A 40 -23.04 -23.55 -30.26
C GLU A 40 -22.20 -24.77 -30.68
N ALA A 41 -21.94 -24.92 -31.99
CA ALA A 41 -21.21 -26.06 -32.53
C ALA A 41 -19.74 -26.09 -32.06
N ALA A 42 -19.21 -27.29 -31.80
CA ALA A 42 -17.83 -27.50 -31.38
C ALA A 42 -16.84 -26.92 -32.42
N PRO A 43 -15.77 -26.23 -31.99
CA PRO A 43 -14.75 -25.70 -32.87
C PRO A 43 -13.99 -26.88 -33.48
N THR A 44 -13.59 -26.72 -34.73
CA THR A 44 -12.70 -27.69 -35.38
C THR A 44 -11.27 -27.23 -35.14
N PHE A 45 -10.51 -27.98 -34.33
CA PHE A 45 -9.06 -27.81 -34.25
C PHE A 45 -8.50 -27.96 -35.67
N ASN A 46 -7.95 -26.86 -36.19
CA ASN A 46 -7.31 -26.79 -37.49
C ASN A 46 -5.88 -26.33 -37.27
N TYR A 47 -4.95 -27.28 -37.32
CA TYR A 47 -3.52 -26.99 -37.31
C TYR A 47 -3.17 -26.16 -38.56
N ASP A 48 -2.78 -24.91 -38.37
CA ASP A 48 -2.49 -23.95 -39.45
C ASP A 48 -1.02 -23.95 -39.89
N GLY A 49 -0.24 -24.91 -39.39
CA GLY A 49 1.20 -25.00 -39.66
C GLY A 49 2.05 -24.04 -38.85
N GLN A 50 1.47 -23.28 -37.91
CA GLN A 50 2.19 -22.37 -37.02
C GLN A 50 2.26 -22.94 -35.59
N ASP A 51 3.33 -22.58 -34.88
CA ASP A 51 3.50 -22.87 -33.46
C ASP A 51 2.69 -21.85 -32.64
N HIS A 52 1.70 -22.36 -31.90
CA HIS A 52 0.87 -21.57 -30.98
C HIS A 52 1.15 -21.93 -29.51
N SER A 53 2.32 -22.52 -29.22
CA SER A 53 2.71 -22.77 -27.83
C SER A 53 2.75 -21.47 -27.05
N TRP A 54 2.24 -21.54 -25.83
CA TRP A 54 2.11 -20.39 -24.95
C TRP A 54 2.97 -20.59 -23.71
N SER A 55 3.56 -19.49 -23.24
CA SER A 55 4.24 -19.48 -21.96
C SER A 55 3.93 -18.20 -21.20
N SER A 56 3.91 -18.32 -19.88
CA SER A 56 3.80 -17.23 -18.93
C SER A 56 4.77 -17.52 -17.80
N ASN A 57 5.77 -16.66 -17.62
CA ASN A 57 6.44 -16.59 -16.33
C ASN A 57 5.52 -15.70 -15.48
N GLY A 58 4.68 -16.28 -14.62
CA GLY A 58 3.68 -15.50 -13.88
C GLY A 58 4.37 -14.31 -13.22
N ASP A 59 3.95 -13.10 -13.57
CA ASP A 59 4.47 -11.77 -13.22
C ASP A 59 5.89 -11.66 -12.58
N ALA A 60 6.89 -12.45 -12.96
CA ALA A 60 8.30 -12.27 -12.56
C ALA A 60 9.26 -13.28 -13.21
N GLN A 61 10.42 -12.77 -13.57
CA GLN A 61 11.63 -13.47 -13.97
C GLN A 61 12.18 -14.37 -12.83
N GLY A 62 11.76 -15.64 -12.77
CA GLY A 62 12.53 -16.72 -12.12
C GLY A 62 12.56 -16.75 -10.59
N VAL A 63 11.60 -16.12 -9.91
CA VAL A 63 11.44 -16.20 -8.44
C VAL A 63 10.03 -16.69 -8.10
N LEU A 64 9.92 -17.71 -7.26
CA LEU A 64 8.64 -18.27 -6.81
C LEU A 64 7.84 -17.23 -6.00
N GLN A 65 6.85 -16.59 -6.60
CA GLN A 65 5.86 -15.76 -5.89
C GLN A 65 4.90 -16.65 -5.08
N PRO A 66 4.75 -16.45 -3.76
CA PRO A 66 3.81 -17.23 -2.93
C PRO A 66 2.36 -17.11 -3.42
N LEU A 67 1.59 -18.20 -3.33
CA LEU A 67 0.14 -18.15 -3.50
C LEU A 67 -0.50 -17.25 -2.43
N THR A 68 -1.63 -16.62 -2.75
CA THR A 68 -2.44 -15.78 -1.85
C THR A 68 -3.36 -16.62 -0.96
N ILE A 69 -2.77 -17.62 -0.31
CA ILE A 69 -3.45 -18.59 0.54
C ILE A 69 -4.17 -17.90 1.71
N SER A 70 -5.46 -18.19 1.84
CA SER A 70 -6.30 -17.90 3.02
C SER A 70 -6.32 -19.07 3.99
N GLN A 71 -6.72 -18.83 5.24
CA GLN A 71 -6.93 -19.92 6.21
C GLN A 71 -8.04 -20.86 5.71
N GLY A 72 -7.78 -22.16 5.75
CA GLY A 72 -8.72 -23.20 5.29
C GLY A 72 -8.49 -23.61 3.84
N ASP A 73 -9.58 -23.87 3.13
CA ASP A 73 -9.53 -24.38 1.76
C ASP A 73 -9.50 -23.23 0.74
N ASN A 74 -8.62 -23.34 -0.26
CA ASN A 74 -8.39 -22.32 -1.28
C ASN A 74 -8.60 -22.91 -2.67
N THR A 75 -9.33 -22.19 -3.53
CA THR A 75 -9.50 -22.56 -4.94
C THR A 75 -8.29 -22.12 -5.74
N LEU A 76 -7.55 -23.06 -6.31
CA LEU A 76 -6.26 -22.79 -6.97
C LEU A 76 -6.40 -21.94 -8.24
N SER A 77 -7.55 -21.99 -8.93
CA SER A 77 -7.80 -21.17 -10.13
C SER A 77 -7.92 -19.67 -9.85
N TYR A 78 -8.00 -19.26 -8.57
CA TYR A 78 -7.90 -17.86 -8.15
C TYR A 78 -6.46 -17.45 -7.81
N GLU A 79 -5.52 -18.39 -7.75
CA GLU A 79 -4.15 -18.16 -7.34
C GLU A 79 -3.21 -18.01 -8.54
N ASN A 80 -2.16 -17.20 -8.42
CA ASN A 80 -1.18 -17.02 -9.48
C ASN A 80 -0.22 -18.22 -9.57
N TRP A 81 0.04 -18.71 -10.78
CA TRP A 81 1.19 -19.59 -11.03
C TRP A 81 2.48 -18.76 -11.05
N THR A 82 3.60 -19.35 -10.68
CA THR A 82 4.94 -18.78 -10.81
C THR A 82 5.50 -18.95 -12.22
N SER A 83 5.09 -20.02 -12.91
CA SER A 83 5.39 -20.25 -14.32
C SER A 83 4.32 -21.16 -14.92
N ALA A 84 3.99 -20.96 -16.19
CA ALA A 84 3.10 -21.80 -16.94
C ALA A 84 3.52 -21.93 -18.41
N THR A 85 3.30 -23.09 -19.00
CA THR A 85 3.43 -23.36 -20.43
C THR A 85 2.22 -24.15 -20.89
N ASN A 86 1.88 -24.01 -22.16
CA ASN A 86 0.78 -24.73 -22.80
C ASN A 86 1.18 -25.10 -24.23
N GLY A 87 0.81 -26.30 -24.69
CA GLY A 87 1.19 -26.76 -26.02
C GLY A 87 0.50 -26.03 -27.16
N TRP A 88 -0.69 -25.47 -26.91
CA TRP A 88 -1.48 -24.74 -27.89
C TRP A 88 -2.37 -23.71 -27.18
N GLY A 89 -2.20 -22.44 -27.53
CA GLY A 89 -3.02 -21.36 -26.98
C GLY A 89 -2.75 -21.04 -25.51
N PRO A 90 -3.31 -19.96 -24.97
CA PRO A 90 -3.20 -19.64 -23.54
C PRO A 90 -3.83 -20.70 -22.63
N ILE A 91 -3.32 -20.80 -21.40
CA ILE A 91 -4.06 -21.47 -20.32
C ILE A 91 -5.22 -20.57 -19.90
N GLU A 92 -6.42 -21.14 -19.89
CA GLU A 92 -7.65 -20.42 -19.59
C GLU A 92 -8.09 -20.65 -18.14
N ARG A 93 -8.37 -19.56 -17.42
CA ARG A 93 -8.87 -19.65 -16.03
C ARG A 93 -10.39 -19.75 -16.04
N ASN A 94 -10.89 -20.79 -15.39
CA ASN A 94 -12.32 -21.09 -15.22
C ASN A 94 -13.07 -21.26 -16.56
N ARG A 95 -12.33 -21.64 -17.61
CA ARG A 95 -12.82 -21.93 -18.97
C ARG A 95 -11.95 -23.01 -19.62
N SER A 96 -12.50 -23.76 -20.58
CA SER A 96 -11.74 -24.72 -21.41
C SER A 96 -10.65 -24.01 -22.23
N ASN A 97 -9.70 -24.75 -22.79
CA ASN A 97 -8.73 -24.16 -23.73
C ASN A 97 -9.44 -23.85 -25.06
N GLY A 98 -9.60 -22.56 -25.40
CA GLY A 98 -10.46 -22.14 -26.52
C GLY A 98 -9.76 -21.97 -27.88
N GLU A 99 -8.59 -22.59 -28.07
CA GLU A 99 -7.66 -22.38 -29.19
C GLU A 99 -6.70 -21.20 -28.97
N LYS A 100 -6.68 -20.19 -29.85
CA LYS A 100 -5.49 -19.31 -30.02
C LYS A 100 -5.51 -18.06 -29.16
N ASN A 101 -6.68 -17.51 -28.86
CA ASN A 101 -6.79 -16.21 -28.20
C ASN A 101 -7.02 -16.38 -26.71
N ALA A 102 -6.66 -15.38 -25.92
CA ALA A 102 -7.03 -15.40 -24.51
C ALA A 102 -8.56 -15.17 -24.36
N GLY A 103 -9.20 -15.98 -23.52
CA GLY A 103 -10.60 -15.83 -23.12
C GLY A 103 -11.63 -16.35 -24.12
N ASP A 104 -11.23 -17.11 -25.15
CA ASP A 104 -12.11 -17.73 -26.13
C ASP A 104 -12.64 -19.12 -25.72
N GLY A 105 -12.15 -19.65 -24.60
CA GLY A 105 -12.62 -20.89 -23.97
C GLY A 105 -14.08 -20.89 -23.53
N ARG A 106 -14.67 -22.09 -23.47
CA ARG A 106 -16.05 -22.31 -23.01
C ARG A 106 -16.10 -22.68 -21.52
N THR A 107 -17.28 -22.99 -21.00
CA THR A 107 -17.41 -23.60 -19.68
C THR A 107 -16.66 -24.93 -19.65
N LEU A 108 -15.85 -25.16 -18.61
CA LEU A 108 -15.15 -26.42 -18.36
C LEU A 108 -16.13 -27.59 -18.26
N THR A 109 -15.92 -28.64 -19.04
CA THR A 109 -16.82 -29.79 -19.11
C THR A 109 -16.08 -31.11 -19.22
N ILE A 110 -16.33 -32.07 -18.33
CA ILE A 110 -15.70 -33.39 -18.38
C ILE A 110 -16.77 -34.46 -18.19
N GLY A 111 -16.92 -35.38 -19.15
CA GLY A 111 -17.87 -36.50 -19.08
C GLY A 111 -19.31 -36.04 -18.86
N GLY A 112 -19.68 -34.90 -19.43
CA GLY A 112 -20.98 -34.24 -19.31
C GLY A 112 -21.19 -33.42 -18.03
N GLN A 113 -20.20 -33.32 -17.15
CA GLN A 113 -20.28 -32.50 -15.92
C GLN A 113 -19.67 -31.12 -16.14
N THR A 114 -20.36 -30.07 -15.70
CA THR A 114 -19.86 -28.69 -15.80
C THR A 114 -19.13 -28.25 -14.54
N TYR A 115 -18.10 -27.43 -14.72
CA TYR A 115 -17.30 -26.89 -13.62
C TYR A 115 -17.18 -25.37 -13.71
N ALA A 116 -17.47 -24.71 -12.59
CA ALA A 116 -17.38 -23.24 -12.51
C ALA A 116 -15.95 -22.73 -12.28
N THR A 117 -15.06 -23.59 -11.78
CA THR A 117 -13.68 -23.21 -11.45
C THR A 117 -12.70 -24.25 -11.94
N GLY A 118 -11.56 -23.80 -12.46
CA GLY A 118 -10.52 -24.69 -12.97
C GLY A 118 -9.54 -24.01 -13.91
N PHE A 119 -8.77 -24.83 -14.62
CA PHE A 119 -7.88 -24.41 -15.69
C PHE A 119 -8.13 -25.27 -16.92
N GLY A 120 -8.44 -24.65 -18.05
CA GLY A 120 -8.45 -25.29 -19.35
C GLY A 120 -7.06 -25.17 -19.98
N VAL A 121 -6.48 -26.31 -20.33
CA VAL A 121 -5.14 -26.42 -20.89
C VAL A 121 -5.13 -27.27 -22.16
N HIS A 122 -4.01 -27.28 -22.85
CA HIS A 122 -3.72 -28.18 -23.95
C HIS A 122 -2.48 -29.01 -23.61
N ALA A 123 -2.43 -30.30 -23.97
CA ALA A 123 -1.28 -31.15 -23.62
C ALA A 123 0.07 -30.58 -24.10
N GLY A 124 1.13 -30.95 -23.37
CA GLY A 124 2.38 -30.20 -23.36
C GLY A 124 2.35 -29.01 -22.39
N SER A 125 1.45 -29.07 -21.39
CA SER A 125 1.28 -28.00 -20.40
C SER A 125 1.95 -28.28 -19.08
N SER A 126 2.36 -27.20 -18.43
CA SER A 126 2.89 -27.18 -17.08
C SER A 126 2.43 -25.90 -16.38
N MET A 127 2.02 -25.98 -15.12
CA MET A 127 1.77 -24.82 -14.25
C MET A 127 2.43 -25.05 -12.91
N THR A 128 3.28 -24.12 -12.47
CA THR A 128 4.01 -24.17 -11.20
C THR A 128 3.44 -23.14 -10.23
N PHE A 129 3.31 -23.49 -8.96
CA PHE A 129 2.74 -22.67 -7.91
C PHE A 129 3.62 -22.76 -6.64
N SER A 130 3.74 -21.67 -5.88
CA SER A 130 4.51 -21.64 -4.63
C SER A 130 3.61 -21.92 -3.42
N LEU A 131 3.73 -23.10 -2.82
CA LEU A 131 2.96 -23.51 -1.64
C LEU A 131 3.51 -22.93 -0.33
N ALA A 132 4.79 -22.56 -0.29
CA ALA A 132 5.47 -22.03 0.89
C ALA A 132 5.27 -22.84 2.20
N GLY A 133 5.00 -24.14 2.09
CA GLY A 133 4.74 -25.04 3.22
C GLY A 133 3.41 -24.78 3.93
N GLN A 134 2.50 -23.99 3.35
CA GLN A 134 1.30 -23.49 4.02
C GLN A 134 0.09 -24.44 3.94
N CYS A 135 0.09 -25.42 3.03
CA CYS A 135 -1.07 -26.27 2.75
C CYS A 135 -0.78 -27.75 2.94
N GLN A 136 -1.81 -28.55 3.23
CA GLN A 136 -1.64 -29.97 3.54
C GLN A 136 -1.98 -30.90 2.38
N THR A 137 -2.96 -30.53 1.55
CA THR A 137 -3.48 -31.40 0.49
C THR A 137 -3.78 -30.59 -0.76
N PHE A 138 -3.45 -31.13 -1.93
CA PHE A 138 -3.96 -30.68 -3.22
C PHE A 138 -5.00 -31.68 -3.73
N THR A 139 -6.14 -31.18 -4.22
CA THR A 139 -7.23 -31.99 -4.80
C THR A 139 -7.75 -31.36 -6.09
N ALA A 140 -8.19 -32.19 -7.04
CA ALA A 140 -8.82 -31.76 -8.28
C ALA A 140 -9.64 -32.90 -8.90
N GLN A 141 -10.48 -32.55 -9.87
CA GLN A 141 -11.03 -33.48 -10.86
C GLN A 141 -10.32 -33.21 -12.19
N VAL A 142 -9.94 -34.27 -12.91
CA VAL A 142 -9.18 -34.14 -14.15
C VAL A 142 -9.78 -35.01 -15.26
N GLY A 143 -9.65 -34.53 -16.49
CA GLY A 143 -10.13 -35.23 -17.68
C GLY A 143 -9.99 -34.38 -18.93
N ILE A 144 -10.36 -34.96 -20.07
CA ILE A 144 -10.40 -34.27 -21.35
C ILE A 144 -11.68 -33.45 -21.43
N ASP A 145 -11.60 -32.23 -21.97
CA ASP A 145 -12.79 -31.37 -22.10
C ASP A 145 -13.76 -31.95 -23.14
N ASP A 146 -15.07 -31.91 -22.87
CA ASP A 146 -16.08 -32.51 -23.74
C ASP A 146 -16.13 -31.89 -25.14
N GLU A 147 -15.59 -30.67 -25.36
CA GLU A 147 -15.61 -30.00 -26.65
C GLU A 147 -14.82 -30.73 -27.75
N VAL A 148 -13.84 -31.56 -27.36
CA VAL A 148 -13.06 -32.36 -28.31
C VAL A 148 -13.64 -33.77 -28.52
N GLY A 149 -14.65 -34.18 -27.74
CA GLY A 149 -15.22 -35.53 -27.80
C GLY A 149 -14.15 -36.61 -27.61
N ASN A 150 -14.23 -37.72 -28.36
CA ASN A 150 -13.34 -38.88 -28.16
C ASN A 150 -11.97 -38.77 -28.84
N ARG A 151 -11.53 -37.56 -29.20
CA ARG A 151 -10.36 -37.34 -30.07
C ARG A 151 -9.03 -37.21 -29.30
N GLY A 152 -9.05 -36.60 -28.11
CA GLY A 152 -7.85 -36.36 -27.31
C GLY A 152 -7.45 -37.53 -26.43
N SER A 153 -6.20 -37.47 -25.94
CA SER A 153 -5.53 -38.49 -25.15
C SER A 153 -4.43 -37.84 -24.29
N VAL A 154 -4.57 -37.85 -22.96
CA VAL A 154 -3.65 -37.11 -22.07
C VAL A 154 -3.25 -37.89 -20.80
N VAL A 155 -2.15 -37.48 -20.16
CA VAL A 155 -1.80 -37.92 -18.79
C VAL A 155 -1.63 -36.71 -17.90
N PHE A 156 -2.36 -36.68 -16.78
CA PHE A 156 -2.23 -35.68 -15.72
C PHE A 156 -1.20 -36.14 -14.69
N GLN A 157 -0.27 -35.26 -14.36
CA GLN A 157 0.75 -35.50 -13.36
C GLN A 157 0.81 -34.33 -12.36
N VAL A 158 1.06 -34.66 -11.09
CA VAL A 158 1.30 -33.67 -10.04
C VAL A 158 2.68 -33.90 -9.46
N PHE A 159 3.48 -32.84 -9.38
CA PHE A 159 4.77 -32.84 -8.74
C PHE A 159 4.74 -31.91 -7.53
N ALA A 160 5.41 -32.29 -6.45
CA ALA A 160 5.65 -31.44 -5.30
C ALA A 160 7.15 -31.42 -4.97
N ASP A 161 7.76 -30.24 -4.91
CA ASP A 161 9.22 -30.04 -4.81
C ASP A 161 10.01 -30.93 -5.79
N GLY A 162 9.60 -30.92 -7.07
CA GLY A 162 10.21 -31.74 -8.13
C GLY A 162 9.92 -33.25 -8.07
N THR A 163 9.27 -33.75 -7.02
CA THR A 163 8.92 -35.19 -6.88
C THR A 163 7.53 -35.46 -7.45
N LYS A 164 7.37 -36.43 -8.36
CA LYS A 164 6.04 -36.84 -8.85
C LYS A 164 5.25 -37.52 -7.72
N VAL A 165 4.13 -36.92 -7.34
CA VAL A 165 3.24 -37.41 -6.28
C VAL A 165 1.92 -37.97 -6.82
N TYR A 166 1.60 -37.71 -8.10
CA TYR A 166 0.43 -38.27 -8.78
C TYR A 166 0.69 -38.51 -10.26
N ASP A 167 0.03 -39.54 -10.81
CA ASP A 167 -0.03 -39.84 -12.23
C ASP A 167 -1.41 -40.47 -12.53
N SER A 168 -2.16 -39.92 -13.49
CA SER A 168 -3.49 -40.44 -13.82
C SER A 168 -3.45 -41.74 -14.63
N GLY A 169 -2.33 -42.06 -15.28
CA GLY A 169 -2.34 -42.87 -16.50
C GLY A 169 -3.06 -42.14 -17.65
N VAL A 170 -3.16 -42.81 -18.80
CA VAL A 170 -3.83 -42.24 -19.99
C VAL A 170 -5.32 -42.07 -19.71
N LEU A 171 -5.83 -40.87 -19.94
CA LEU A 171 -7.25 -40.53 -19.98
C LEU A 171 -7.65 -40.19 -21.42
N ARG A 172 -8.86 -40.58 -21.81
CA ARG A 172 -9.47 -40.33 -23.12
C ARG A 172 -10.78 -39.57 -22.96
N GLY A 173 -11.28 -38.97 -24.04
CA GLY A 173 -12.52 -38.18 -24.02
C GLY A 173 -13.79 -38.95 -23.62
N THR A 174 -13.75 -40.29 -23.61
CA THR A 174 -14.86 -41.13 -23.11
C THR A 174 -14.84 -41.35 -21.60
N ASP A 175 -13.75 -41.00 -20.94
CA ASP A 175 -13.56 -41.31 -19.52
C ASP A 175 -14.33 -40.32 -18.64
N ALA A 176 -14.89 -40.83 -17.55
CA ALA A 176 -15.50 -39.98 -16.54
C ALA A 176 -14.43 -39.13 -15.81
N PRO A 177 -14.81 -37.98 -15.20
CA PRO A 177 -13.89 -37.16 -14.43
C PRO A 177 -13.16 -37.98 -13.36
N LYS A 178 -11.83 -37.91 -13.34
CA LYS A 178 -11.01 -38.62 -12.37
C LYS A 178 -10.65 -37.69 -11.22
N THR A 179 -11.07 -38.05 -10.01
CA THR A 179 -10.70 -37.29 -8.80
C THR A 179 -9.31 -37.69 -8.32
N LEU A 180 -8.49 -36.71 -7.96
CA LEU A 180 -7.19 -36.90 -7.31
C LEU A 180 -7.13 -36.13 -5.99
N SER A 181 -6.37 -36.66 -5.04
CA SER A 181 -6.07 -36.01 -3.77
C SER A 181 -4.70 -36.47 -3.30
N VAL A 182 -3.77 -35.55 -3.11
CA VAL A 182 -2.38 -35.84 -2.73
C VAL A 182 -1.90 -34.93 -1.61
N SER A 183 -1.05 -35.45 -0.73
CA SER A 183 -0.44 -34.64 0.31
C SER A 183 0.61 -33.71 -0.27
N VAL A 184 0.56 -32.44 0.14
CA VAL A 184 1.56 -31.41 -0.13
C VAL A 184 2.08 -30.77 1.16
N ALA A 185 1.90 -31.48 2.28
CA ALA A 185 2.31 -31.02 3.60
C ALA A 185 3.80 -30.67 3.65
N GLY A 186 4.11 -29.44 4.04
CA GLY A 186 5.47 -28.93 4.14
C GLY A 186 6.20 -28.74 2.81
N LYS A 187 5.52 -28.87 1.66
CA LYS A 187 6.10 -28.68 0.33
C LYS A 187 6.13 -27.21 -0.06
N GLN A 188 7.14 -26.82 -0.81
CA GLN A 188 7.36 -25.44 -1.22
C GLN A 188 6.80 -25.13 -2.61
N GLU A 189 6.80 -26.11 -3.50
CA GLU A 189 6.36 -25.99 -4.88
C GLU A 189 5.33 -27.06 -5.21
N LEU A 190 4.29 -26.67 -5.95
CA LEU A 190 3.34 -27.55 -6.61
C LEU A 190 3.45 -27.34 -8.12
N ARG A 191 3.59 -28.40 -8.91
CA ARG A 191 3.58 -28.32 -10.37
C ARG A 191 2.57 -29.30 -10.96
N LEU A 192 1.65 -28.76 -11.74
CA LEU A 192 0.60 -29.47 -12.47
C LEU A 192 1.04 -29.64 -13.92
N VAL A 193 1.00 -30.86 -14.46
CA VAL A 193 1.50 -31.18 -15.81
C VAL A 193 0.47 -32.00 -16.57
N VAL A 194 0.27 -31.70 -17.85
CA VAL A 194 -0.49 -32.54 -18.79
C VAL A 194 0.39 -32.91 -19.97
N THR A 195 0.62 -34.20 -20.17
CA THR A 195 1.38 -34.74 -21.32
C THR A 195 0.45 -35.31 -22.39
N ASP A 196 0.96 -35.45 -23.61
CA ASP A 196 0.28 -35.90 -24.83
C ASP A 196 0.07 -37.42 -24.93
N ALA A 197 0.21 -38.14 -23.82
CA ALA A 197 0.11 -39.60 -23.71
C ALA A 197 0.92 -40.43 -24.74
N GLY A 198 1.86 -39.81 -25.46
CA GLY A 198 2.70 -40.44 -26.48
C GLY A 198 2.08 -40.55 -27.89
N ASP A 199 0.89 -40.01 -28.15
CA ASP A 199 0.28 -39.94 -29.50
C ASP A 199 0.26 -38.54 -30.13
N GLY A 200 0.90 -37.57 -29.47
CA GLY A 200 1.03 -36.19 -29.92
C GLY A 200 -0.18 -35.35 -29.54
N ILE A 201 -0.02 -34.02 -29.53
CA ILE A 201 -0.95 -33.10 -28.85
C ILE A 201 -2.33 -32.91 -29.50
N SER A 202 -2.67 -33.64 -30.56
CA SER A 202 -3.86 -33.30 -31.38
C SER A 202 -5.16 -33.50 -30.59
N TYR A 203 -5.96 -32.43 -30.47
CA TYR A 203 -7.23 -32.43 -29.72
C TYR A 203 -7.07 -32.63 -28.20
N ASP A 204 -5.90 -32.40 -27.64
CA ASP A 204 -5.64 -32.66 -26.21
C ASP A 204 -6.06 -31.50 -25.30
N HIS A 205 -7.31 -31.05 -25.44
CA HIS A 205 -7.91 -30.06 -24.54
C HIS A 205 -8.26 -30.76 -23.23
N ALA A 206 -7.69 -30.28 -22.14
CA ALA A 206 -7.71 -30.98 -20.86
C ALA A 206 -7.99 -30.00 -19.73
N ASP A 207 -8.73 -30.48 -18.74
CA ASP A 207 -9.24 -29.65 -17.66
C ASP A 207 -8.70 -30.10 -16.29
N TRP A 208 -8.15 -29.14 -15.54
CA TRP A 208 -8.02 -29.23 -14.10
C TRP A 208 -9.27 -28.61 -13.47
N ALA A 209 -10.31 -29.41 -13.23
CA ALA A 209 -11.58 -28.98 -12.67
C ALA A 209 -11.57 -28.92 -11.14
N ASN A 210 -12.13 -27.84 -10.59
CA ASN A 210 -12.20 -27.54 -9.15
C ASN A 210 -10.89 -27.79 -8.37
N PRO A 211 -9.72 -27.33 -8.85
CA PRO A 211 -8.45 -27.55 -8.17
C PRO A 211 -8.44 -26.74 -6.87
N LYS A 212 -8.13 -27.40 -5.76
CA LYS A 212 -8.10 -26.80 -4.42
C LYS A 212 -6.87 -27.19 -3.63
N LEU A 213 -6.43 -26.27 -2.79
CA LEU A 213 -5.50 -26.52 -1.70
C LEU A 213 -6.28 -26.56 -0.39
N LEU A 214 -6.18 -27.64 0.36
CA LEU A 214 -6.97 -27.86 1.56
C LEU A 214 -6.14 -27.70 2.83
N ASN A 215 -6.85 -27.35 3.92
CA ASN A 215 -6.29 -27.20 5.26
C ASN A 215 -5.08 -26.26 5.30
N CYS A 216 -5.14 -25.19 4.52
CA CYS A 216 -4.07 -24.23 4.49
C CYS A 216 -4.05 -23.36 5.75
N THR A 217 -2.86 -23.14 6.25
CA THR A 217 -2.58 -22.17 7.29
C THR A 217 -1.60 -21.18 6.69
N PRO A 218 -2.07 -20.00 6.26
CA PRO A 218 -1.19 -18.95 5.78
C PRO A 218 -0.10 -18.77 6.83
N THR A 219 1.17 -18.79 6.44
CA THR A 219 2.16 -18.18 7.31
C THR A 219 1.71 -16.73 7.42
N SER A 220 1.44 -16.31 8.65
CA SER A 220 1.12 -14.93 8.96
C SER A 220 2.30 -14.06 8.50
N SER A 221 2.29 -13.65 7.23
CA SER A 221 2.74 -12.33 6.84
C SER A 221 1.59 -11.40 7.19
N ALA A 222 1.36 -11.30 8.50
CA ALA A 222 0.84 -10.09 9.12
C ALA A 222 1.56 -8.88 8.50
N VAL A 223 0.96 -7.71 8.67
CA VAL A 223 1.71 -6.47 8.89
C VAL A 223 3.10 -6.85 9.41
N PRO A 224 4.21 -6.53 8.70
CA PRO A 224 5.53 -7.11 8.99
C PRO A 224 5.70 -7.15 10.49
N ALA A 225 5.93 -8.33 11.06
CA ALA A 225 6.02 -8.48 12.51
C ALA A 225 6.89 -7.34 13.06
N PRO A 226 6.53 -6.70 14.19
CA PRO A 226 7.37 -5.65 14.77
C PRO A 226 8.80 -6.17 14.75
N THR A 227 9.72 -5.37 14.20
CA THR A 227 11.16 -5.63 14.34
C THR A 227 11.33 -5.96 15.83
N PRO A 228 11.77 -7.18 16.20
CA PRO A 228 11.80 -7.57 17.60
C PRO A 228 12.45 -6.43 18.37
N ALA A 229 11.76 -5.92 19.41
CA ALA A 229 12.42 -5.03 20.34
C ALA A 229 13.71 -5.76 20.72
N PRO A 230 14.89 -5.18 20.47
CA PRO A 230 16.13 -5.93 20.58
C PRO A 230 16.21 -6.52 22.00
N GLY A 231 16.59 -7.81 22.09
CA GLY A 231 16.88 -8.44 23.37
C GLY A 231 17.81 -7.56 24.22
N GLU A 232 17.71 -7.64 25.55
CA GLU A 232 18.23 -6.68 26.56
C GLU A 232 19.25 -5.63 26.04
N VAL A 233 18.75 -4.59 25.37
CA VAL A 233 19.55 -3.39 25.15
C VAL A 233 19.67 -2.68 26.48
N THR A 234 20.88 -2.56 27.00
CA THR A 234 21.15 -1.71 28.16
C THR A 234 21.15 -0.25 27.71
N TYR A 235 20.25 0.54 28.29
CA TYR A 235 20.14 1.98 28.02
C TYR A 235 20.87 2.78 29.10
N SER A 236 21.63 3.77 28.66
CA SER A 236 22.11 4.86 29.52
C SER A 236 21.06 5.97 29.59
N GLY A 237 21.19 6.89 30.55
CA GLY A 237 20.28 8.03 30.66
C GLY A 237 20.35 8.99 29.46
N PRO A 238 19.52 10.05 29.45
CA PRO A 238 19.51 11.03 28.37
C PRO A 238 20.87 11.71 28.19
N ILE A 239 21.18 12.11 26.96
CA ILE A 239 22.40 12.87 26.65
C ILE A 239 22.11 14.29 26.17
N THR A 240 23.04 15.19 26.46
CA THR A 240 23.08 16.54 25.88
C THR A 240 24.34 16.69 25.04
N ILE A 241 24.18 16.95 23.75
CA ILE A 241 25.25 17.16 22.78
C ILE A 241 25.56 18.66 22.69
N THR A 242 26.75 19.07 23.14
CA THR A 242 27.17 20.49 23.18
C THR A 242 28.27 20.84 22.17
N LYS A 243 28.74 19.87 21.38
CA LYS A 243 29.77 20.04 20.36
C LYS A 243 29.40 19.24 19.11
N GLY A 244 29.85 19.69 17.94
CA GLY A 244 29.71 18.90 16.72
C GLY A 244 30.50 17.59 16.81
N GLY A 245 30.08 16.59 16.04
CA GLY A 245 30.72 15.28 16.04
C GLY A 245 29.77 14.15 15.71
N THR A 246 30.29 12.92 15.81
CA THR A 246 29.53 11.69 15.59
C THR A 246 29.29 10.96 16.91
N TYR A 247 28.07 10.51 17.12
CA TYR A 247 27.58 9.93 18.36
C TYR A 247 26.88 8.60 18.10
N SER A 248 27.23 7.57 18.87
CA SER A 248 26.58 6.26 18.90
C SER A 248 26.34 5.85 20.34
N GLY A 249 25.28 5.08 20.59
CA GLY A 249 24.94 4.63 21.94
C GLY A 249 23.48 4.24 22.10
N ASN A 250 23.13 3.87 23.33
CA ASN A 250 21.78 3.51 23.73
C ASN A 250 21.30 4.49 24.80
N TRP A 251 20.29 5.30 24.49
CA TRP A 251 19.83 6.37 25.39
C TRP A 251 18.34 6.26 25.67
N GLU A 252 17.98 6.42 26.93
CA GLU A 252 16.60 6.43 27.40
C GLU A 252 16.28 7.69 28.19
N SER A 253 15.13 8.30 27.88
CA SER A 253 14.47 9.23 28.78
C SER A 253 13.26 8.61 29.47
N THR A 254 13.34 8.46 30.79
CA THR A 254 12.23 7.99 31.64
C THR A 254 11.26 9.11 32.02
N THR A 255 11.50 10.34 31.56
CA THR A 255 10.64 11.52 31.77
C THR A 255 10.19 12.09 30.43
N THR A 256 9.34 13.11 30.45
CA THR A 256 8.91 13.80 29.21
C THR A 256 9.98 14.72 28.62
N SER A 257 11.20 14.75 29.18
CA SER A 257 12.34 15.43 28.57
C SER A 257 12.91 14.62 27.41
N PRO A 258 13.63 15.25 26.45
CA PRO A 258 14.20 14.53 25.32
C PRO A 258 15.24 13.49 25.73
N ALA A 259 15.33 12.37 25.00
CA ALA A 259 16.41 11.38 25.20
C ALA A 259 17.77 11.87 24.65
N VAL A 260 17.74 12.61 23.54
CA VAL A 260 18.91 13.31 22.99
C VAL A 260 18.57 14.79 22.80
N LEU A 261 19.30 15.66 23.48
CA LEU A 261 19.17 17.12 23.36
C LEU A 261 20.40 17.72 22.67
N ILE A 262 20.21 18.40 21.55
CA ILE A 262 21.28 19.07 20.81
C ILE A 262 21.33 20.55 21.21
N LYS A 263 22.48 20.98 21.75
CA LYS A 263 22.80 22.35 22.17
C LYS A 263 24.05 22.88 21.47
N THR A 264 24.16 22.62 20.18
CA THR A 264 25.18 23.19 19.30
C THR A 264 24.60 23.43 17.91
N SER A 265 25.14 24.40 17.18
CA SER A 265 24.87 24.61 15.77
C SER A 265 25.87 23.89 14.85
N ASP A 266 26.97 23.36 15.41
CA ASP A 266 27.92 22.53 14.68
C ASP A 266 27.22 21.25 14.15
N PRO A 267 27.70 20.66 13.04
CA PRO A 267 27.18 19.40 12.54
C PRO A 267 27.24 18.27 13.56
N VAL A 268 26.08 17.63 13.82
CA VAL A 268 25.94 16.46 14.67
C VAL A 268 25.48 15.27 13.81
N ILE A 269 26.15 14.13 13.97
CA ILE A 269 25.74 12.85 13.39
C ILE A 269 25.39 11.91 14.55
N ILE A 270 24.17 11.38 14.56
CA ILE A 270 23.75 10.30 15.44
C ILE A 270 23.65 9.05 14.58
N GLU A 271 24.43 8.02 14.90
CA GLU A 271 24.46 6.81 14.11
C GLU A 271 24.55 5.53 14.92
N ASN A 272 24.01 4.43 14.37
CA ASN A 272 24.09 3.09 14.96
C ASN A 272 23.65 3.09 16.44
N ALA A 273 22.54 3.78 16.72
CA ALA A 273 22.06 4.06 18.07
C ALA A 273 20.68 3.47 18.33
N ASN A 274 20.38 3.18 19.59
CA ASN A 274 19.03 2.86 20.06
C ASN A 274 18.55 3.99 20.98
N ILE A 275 17.37 4.53 20.70
CA ILE A 275 16.82 5.66 21.46
C ILE A 275 15.41 5.30 21.87
N ARG A 276 15.08 5.46 23.16
CA ARG A 276 13.70 5.38 23.60
C ARG A 276 13.38 6.50 24.59
N GLY A 277 12.13 6.89 24.68
CA GLY A 277 11.80 7.97 25.60
C GLY A 277 10.32 8.28 25.73
N ARG A 278 9.97 8.85 26.88
CA ARG A 278 8.62 9.36 27.18
C ARG A 278 8.38 10.79 26.68
N GLY A 279 9.45 11.50 26.32
CA GLY A 279 9.45 12.76 25.58
C GLY A 279 9.97 12.58 24.16
N ASP A 280 10.32 13.69 23.48
CA ASP A 280 10.93 13.65 22.15
C ASP A 280 12.19 12.77 22.15
N LEU A 281 12.41 11.94 21.12
CA LEU A 281 13.60 11.11 21.07
C LEU A 281 14.84 11.95 20.80
N ILE A 282 14.77 12.81 19.78
CA ILE A 282 15.82 13.77 19.44
C ILE A 282 15.20 15.15 19.32
N SER A 283 15.78 16.14 20.02
CA SER A 283 15.30 17.52 20.01
C SER A 283 16.48 18.50 20.02
N GLY A 284 16.26 19.68 19.44
CA GLY A 284 17.25 20.75 19.41
C GLY A 284 16.66 22.04 18.86
N PHE A 285 17.45 23.09 18.82
CA PHE A 285 17.10 24.40 18.25
C PHE A 285 18.28 24.96 17.45
N ARG A 286 18.07 25.41 16.21
CA ARG A 286 19.12 25.97 15.33
C ARG A 286 20.34 25.06 15.18
N TYR A 287 20.11 23.84 14.70
CA TYR A 287 21.10 22.79 14.63
C TYR A 287 21.22 22.15 13.23
N ARG A 288 22.29 21.38 13.04
CA ARG A 288 22.55 20.54 11.86
C ARG A 288 22.60 19.09 12.31
N LEU A 289 21.68 18.26 11.83
CA LEU A 289 21.59 16.87 12.28
C LEU A 289 21.57 15.90 11.11
N THR A 290 22.40 14.87 11.21
CA THR A 290 22.24 13.61 10.48
C THR A 290 21.88 12.50 11.47
N VAL A 291 20.82 11.75 11.20
CA VAL A 291 20.44 10.53 11.90
C VAL A 291 20.55 9.39 10.91
N ARG A 292 21.34 8.35 11.21
CA ARG A 292 21.44 7.18 10.33
C ARG A 292 21.56 5.87 11.07
N ASN A 293 20.91 4.82 10.58
CA ASN A 293 20.91 3.50 11.23
C ASN A 293 20.47 3.53 12.70
N VAL A 294 19.48 4.36 13.03
CA VAL A 294 18.96 4.51 14.40
C VAL A 294 17.67 3.71 14.56
N ARG A 295 17.47 3.10 15.74
CA ARG A 295 16.19 2.52 16.16
C ARG A 295 15.60 3.36 17.30
N GLY A 296 14.42 3.94 17.07
CA GLY A 296 13.75 4.87 17.97
C GLY A 296 12.39 4.35 18.45
N TYR A 297 12.12 4.41 19.75
CA TYR A 297 10.86 3.93 20.34
C TYR A 297 10.23 4.98 21.27
N GLY A 298 9.05 5.48 20.92
CA GLY A 298 8.27 6.33 21.81
C GLY A 298 7.60 5.50 22.91
N LEU A 299 7.84 5.87 24.16
CA LEU A 299 7.23 5.25 25.33
C LEU A 299 5.98 6.05 25.73
N ASN A 300 4.99 5.37 26.30
CA ASN A 300 3.87 6.06 26.94
C ASN A 300 4.41 7.03 28.01
N PRO A 301 4.02 8.32 27.99
CA PRO A 301 4.44 9.29 29.00
C PRO A 301 4.13 8.87 30.44
N ASN A 302 3.06 8.09 30.64
CA ASN A 302 2.39 7.83 31.92
C ASN A 302 2.09 9.14 32.67
N VAL A 303 1.64 10.14 31.91
CA VAL A 303 1.15 11.41 32.45
C VAL A 303 -0.18 11.68 31.76
N ALA A 304 -1.26 11.76 32.54
CA ALA A 304 -2.60 11.95 32.01
C ALA A 304 -2.66 13.20 31.10
N GLY A 305 -3.24 13.03 29.91
CA GLY A 305 -3.39 14.11 28.92
C GLY A 305 -2.12 14.47 28.13
N LYS A 306 -1.00 13.76 28.31
CA LYS A 306 0.22 13.93 27.50
C LYS A 306 0.29 12.90 26.38
N THR A 307 0.77 13.31 25.21
CA THR A 307 1.06 12.43 24.08
C THR A 307 2.51 11.92 24.14
N VAL A 308 2.81 10.83 23.42
CA VAL A 308 4.19 10.37 23.19
C VAL A 308 5.03 11.48 22.54
N GLY A 309 6.35 11.39 22.60
CA GLY A 309 7.24 12.36 21.96
C GLY A 309 7.37 12.21 20.44
N LYS A 310 7.95 13.22 19.80
CA LYS A 310 8.36 13.16 18.38
C LYS A 310 9.59 12.25 18.21
N ALA A 311 9.74 11.64 17.04
CA ALA A 311 11.00 10.98 16.66
C ALA A 311 12.12 12.02 16.54
N VAL A 312 11.86 13.10 15.81
CA VAL A 312 12.78 14.26 15.72
C VAL A 312 11.98 15.54 15.77
N ASN A 313 12.36 16.43 16.69
CA ASN A 313 11.84 17.79 16.79
C ASN A 313 12.88 18.78 16.26
N ALA A 314 12.71 19.22 15.01
CA ALA A 314 13.58 20.14 14.30
C ALA A 314 13.02 21.56 14.30
N GLU A 315 13.44 22.34 15.28
CA GLU A 315 13.06 23.73 15.44
C GLU A 315 14.15 24.65 14.86
N GLU A 316 13.79 25.45 13.86
CA GLU A 316 14.64 26.46 13.20
C GLU A 316 15.97 25.86 12.70
N ASN A 317 15.93 24.65 12.14
CA ASN A 317 17.14 23.91 11.80
C ASN A 317 17.85 24.46 10.55
N TYR A 318 19.17 24.22 10.48
CA TYR A 318 19.99 24.56 9.32
C TYR A 318 20.05 23.39 8.33
N SER A 319 20.17 22.15 8.81
CA SER A 319 20.14 20.96 7.96
C SER A 319 19.60 19.77 8.72
N LEU A 320 18.85 18.92 8.04
CA LEU A 320 18.30 17.69 8.61
C LEU A 320 18.41 16.55 7.61
N ARG A 321 19.15 15.51 7.96
CA ARG A 321 19.16 14.25 7.24
C ARG A 321 18.73 13.14 8.18
N ILE A 322 17.70 12.39 7.82
CA ILE A 322 17.28 11.19 8.56
C ILE A 322 17.24 10.06 7.54
N GLU A 323 18.08 9.04 7.73
CA GLU A 323 18.17 7.96 6.79
C GLU A 323 18.33 6.57 7.41
N ASN A 324 17.87 5.54 6.68
CA ASN A 324 18.06 4.13 7.06
C ASN A 324 17.72 3.86 8.54
N SER A 325 16.69 4.53 9.08
CA SER A 325 16.36 4.47 10.50
C SER A 325 14.95 3.91 10.72
N TYR A 326 14.70 3.38 11.90
CA TYR A 326 13.41 2.83 12.34
C TYR A 326 12.85 3.66 13.48
N PHE A 327 11.58 4.04 13.43
CA PHE A 327 10.89 4.73 14.51
C PHE A 327 9.49 4.16 14.74
N GLU A 328 9.12 3.95 16.00
CA GLU A 328 7.82 3.38 16.36
C GLU A 328 7.15 4.13 17.52
N ASN A 329 5.83 4.26 17.45
CA ASN A 329 5.00 4.84 18.50
C ASN A 329 5.45 6.27 18.90
N THR A 330 5.84 7.06 17.90
CA THR A 330 6.24 8.47 18.06
C THR A 330 5.22 9.39 17.38
N ARG A 331 5.34 10.70 17.58
CA ARG A 331 4.61 11.73 16.82
C ARG A 331 5.28 12.11 15.49
N GLY A 332 6.11 11.22 14.93
CA GLY A 332 6.82 11.45 13.68
C GLY A 332 7.90 12.54 13.75
N ILE A 333 8.19 13.17 12.61
CA ILE A 333 9.19 14.23 12.44
C ILE A 333 8.47 15.56 12.28
N TYR A 334 8.88 16.54 13.07
CA TYR A 334 8.39 17.91 12.96
C TYR A 334 9.52 18.83 12.58
N VAL A 335 9.31 19.61 11.52
CA VAL A 335 10.25 20.62 11.06
C VAL A 335 9.55 21.97 11.07
N ARG A 336 9.96 22.90 11.95
CA ARG A 336 9.45 24.26 11.98
C ARG A 336 10.51 25.24 11.54
N GLN A 337 10.27 25.95 10.44
CA GLN A 337 11.16 26.94 9.84
C GLN A 337 12.55 26.38 9.48
N PHE A 338 13.05 26.72 8.29
CA PHE A 338 14.34 26.27 7.81
C PHE A 338 15.25 27.47 7.53
N PHE A 339 16.47 27.43 8.03
CA PHE A 339 17.44 28.52 7.93
C PHE A 339 18.74 28.10 7.23
N GLY A 340 18.72 26.97 6.53
CA GLY A 340 19.91 26.44 5.86
C GLY A 340 20.36 27.31 4.69
N ASP A 341 21.67 27.32 4.48
CA ASP A 341 22.34 27.94 3.33
C ASP A 341 22.55 26.89 2.22
N PRO A 342 21.83 26.98 1.08
CA PRO A 342 21.96 26.01 0.00
C PRO A 342 23.37 25.99 -0.61
N ASN A 343 24.15 27.07 -0.52
CA ASN A 343 25.54 27.10 -1.00
C ASN A 343 26.46 26.20 -0.16
N LYS A 344 26.04 25.84 1.06
CA LYS A 344 26.73 24.90 1.95
C LYS A 344 26.20 23.47 1.83
N GLY A 345 25.29 23.21 0.89
CA GLY A 345 24.59 21.94 0.77
C GLY A 345 23.57 21.68 1.89
N GLU A 346 23.20 22.71 2.64
CA GLU A 346 22.24 22.59 3.74
C GLU A 346 20.82 22.42 3.18
N THR A 347 20.19 21.31 3.54
CA THR A 347 18.84 20.96 3.10
C THR A 347 18.18 19.97 4.07
N ILE A 348 16.99 19.48 3.72
CA ILE A 348 16.25 18.44 4.43
C ILE A 348 16.15 17.19 3.55
N LYS A 349 16.61 16.04 4.07
CA LYS A 349 16.52 14.74 3.41
C LYS A 349 15.98 13.67 4.36
N ILE A 350 14.82 13.09 4.03
CA ILE A 350 14.19 12.01 4.80
C ILE A 350 14.14 10.77 3.92
N LEU A 351 15.10 9.87 4.07
CA LEU A 351 15.39 8.84 3.08
C LEU A 351 15.41 7.42 3.66
N ARG A 352 14.69 6.48 3.05
CA ARG A 352 14.85 5.05 3.35
C ARG A 352 14.60 4.69 4.82
N ASN A 353 13.66 5.38 5.47
CA ASN A 353 13.30 5.10 6.87
C ASN A 353 12.09 4.19 6.97
N LYS A 354 11.94 3.54 8.12
CA LYS A 354 10.74 2.81 8.53
C LYS A 354 10.08 3.54 9.70
N PHE A 355 8.79 3.84 9.57
CA PHE A 355 7.99 4.43 10.62
C PHE A 355 6.75 3.57 10.87
N ARG A 356 6.48 3.30 12.15
CA ARG A 356 5.32 2.51 12.56
C ARG A 356 4.48 3.22 13.62
N ASN A 357 3.17 3.22 13.43
CA ASN A 357 2.18 3.70 14.38
C ASN A 357 2.45 5.13 14.89
N ILE A 358 2.27 6.13 14.02
CA ILE A 358 2.42 7.53 14.40
C ILE A 358 1.29 7.94 15.35
N ASN A 359 1.61 8.14 16.61
CA ASN A 359 0.63 8.12 17.68
C ASN A 359 0.36 9.50 18.27
N GLY A 360 -0.83 10.04 17.99
CA GLY A 360 -1.34 11.26 18.60
C GLY A 360 -2.17 11.06 19.86
N LEU A 361 -2.40 9.82 20.31
CA LEU A 361 -3.25 9.52 21.47
C LEU A 361 -2.64 10.05 22.77
N LYS A 362 -3.49 10.58 23.65
CA LYS A 362 -3.09 11.03 24.99
C LYS A 362 -3.05 9.86 25.98
N SER A 363 -2.03 9.85 26.82
CA SER A 363 -1.86 8.91 27.92
C SER A 363 -2.98 9.05 28.95
N ASP A 364 -3.42 7.93 29.53
CA ASP A 364 -4.32 7.89 30.68
C ASP A 364 -3.59 8.12 32.03
N GLY A 365 -2.25 8.04 32.02
CA GLY A 365 -1.41 8.17 33.22
C GLY A 365 -1.03 6.83 33.87
N ALA A 366 -1.55 5.72 33.35
CA ALA A 366 -1.41 4.36 33.88
C ALA A 366 -0.86 3.36 32.85
N GLY A 367 -0.19 3.85 31.80
CA GLY A 367 0.40 3.00 30.74
C GLY A 367 -0.51 2.76 29.54
N GLY A 368 -1.77 3.20 29.59
CA GLY A 368 -2.72 3.15 28.48
C GLY A 368 -2.91 4.50 27.79
N TYR A 369 -3.81 4.51 26.82
CA TYR A 369 -4.18 5.70 26.04
C TYR A 369 -5.68 5.95 26.15
N THR A 370 -6.07 7.22 26.12
CA THR A 370 -7.48 7.66 26.06
C THR A 370 -7.92 7.84 24.60
N THR A 371 -9.19 8.23 24.41
CA THR A 371 -9.72 8.64 23.10
C THR A 371 -9.43 10.11 22.75
N GLU A 372 -8.77 10.86 23.64
CA GLU A 372 -8.29 12.20 23.30
C GLU A 372 -6.98 12.10 22.50
N SER A 373 -6.78 13.02 21.56
CA SER A 373 -5.57 13.05 20.75
C SER A 373 -5.12 14.46 20.40
N ASP A 374 -3.83 14.58 20.05
CA ASP A 374 -3.29 15.73 19.35
C ASP A 374 -3.24 15.44 17.83
N ILE A 375 -3.17 16.52 17.05
CA ILE A 375 -2.81 16.46 15.64
C ILE A 375 -1.33 16.13 15.50
N VAL A 376 -1.04 15.10 14.69
CA VAL A 376 0.31 14.60 14.44
C VAL A 376 0.42 14.06 13.03
N GLN A 377 1.63 14.06 12.51
CA GLN A 377 1.97 13.59 11.17
C GLN A 377 3.20 12.68 11.24
N PHE A 378 3.38 11.80 10.24
CA PHE A 378 4.69 11.16 10.07
C PHE A 378 5.76 12.22 9.78
N LEU A 379 5.44 13.17 8.90
CA LEU A 379 6.29 14.31 8.58
C LEU A 379 5.43 15.57 8.43
N LEU A 380 5.71 16.57 9.26
CA LEU A 380 5.14 17.91 9.12
C LEU A 380 6.25 18.92 8.83
N PHE A 381 6.17 19.55 7.66
CA PHE A 381 6.86 20.80 7.40
C PHE A 381 5.93 21.95 7.80
N ASN A 382 6.40 22.78 8.72
CA ASN A 382 5.68 23.95 9.20
C ASN A 382 6.49 25.21 8.88
N ASN A 383 6.02 25.96 7.89
CA ASN A 383 6.66 27.20 7.45
C ASN A 383 8.11 26.99 6.96
N VAL A 384 8.35 25.91 6.20
CA VAL A 384 9.63 25.60 5.54
C VAL A 384 9.54 26.10 4.10
N THR A 385 9.97 27.33 3.86
CA THR A 385 9.76 28.02 2.58
C THR A 385 11.05 28.10 1.76
N ARG A 386 10.89 28.08 0.44
CA ARG A 386 11.93 28.29 -0.57
C ARG A 386 13.18 27.41 -0.36
N ILE A 387 12.98 26.20 0.17
CA ILE A 387 14.08 25.26 0.37
C ILE A 387 14.57 24.74 -0.98
N GLN A 388 15.87 24.49 -1.09
CA GLN A 388 16.47 23.85 -2.26
C GLN A 388 16.93 22.44 -1.89
N ASN A 389 16.89 21.54 -2.88
CA ASN A 389 17.44 20.18 -2.83
C ASN A 389 16.79 19.26 -1.77
N ALA A 390 15.57 19.60 -1.32
CA ALA A 390 14.85 18.82 -0.34
C ALA A 390 14.25 17.55 -0.95
N GLU A 391 14.35 16.44 -0.24
CA GLU A 391 14.00 15.12 -0.75
C GLU A 391 13.42 14.22 0.35
N ILE A 392 12.24 13.65 0.10
CA ILE A 392 11.53 12.73 0.98
C ILE A 392 11.27 11.47 0.16
N ALA A 393 12.08 10.45 0.35
CA ALA A 393 12.04 9.30 -0.55
C ALA A 393 12.29 7.94 0.08
N TRP A 394 11.70 6.91 -0.53
CA TRP A 394 11.91 5.51 -0.16
C TRP A 394 11.56 5.15 1.29
N ASN A 395 10.70 5.94 1.95
CA ASN A 395 10.28 5.65 3.32
C ASN A 395 9.11 4.66 3.33
N GLU A 396 9.11 3.75 4.31
CA GLU A 396 7.98 2.90 4.68
C GLU A 396 7.29 3.53 5.89
N VAL A 397 6.02 3.88 5.76
CA VAL A 397 5.20 4.41 6.85
C VAL A 397 3.97 3.53 6.99
N ILE A 398 3.82 2.84 8.12
CA ILE A 398 2.68 1.94 8.37
C ILE A 398 2.01 2.33 9.69
N ASN A 399 0.76 2.77 9.60
CA ASN A 399 -0.09 3.01 10.75
C ASN A 399 -1.15 1.91 10.83
N GLU A 400 -1.13 1.11 11.89
CA GLU A 400 -2.11 0.04 12.08
C GLU A 400 -3.42 0.60 12.65
N PRO A 401 -4.59 0.07 12.22
CA PRO A 401 -5.87 0.41 12.83
C PRO A 401 -5.84 0.18 14.36
N PHE A 402 -6.50 1.05 15.12
CA PHE A 402 -6.60 0.99 16.58
C PHE A 402 -5.26 1.11 17.36
N LYS A 403 -4.12 1.31 16.70
CA LYS A 403 -2.79 1.43 17.34
C LYS A 403 -2.23 2.85 17.36
N SER A 404 -2.78 3.72 16.54
CA SER A 404 -2.24 5.05 16.27
C SER A 404 -3.36 6.06 16.02
N ARG A 405 -3.01 7.34 16.00
CA ARG A 405 -3.89 8.42 15.52
C ARG A 405 -3.03 9.42 14.77
N THR A 406 -2.78 9.13 13.50
CA THR A 406 -2.05 9.97 12.56
C THR A 406 -3.03 10.78 11.73
N GLU A 407 -2.91 12.10 11.70
CA GLU A 407 -3.73 12.91 10.80
C GLU A 407 -3.27 12.73 9.35
N GLU A 408 -2.45 13.62 8.80
CA GLU A 408 -1.76 13.35 7.54
C GLU A 408 -0.50 12.54 7.77
N ASN A 409 -0.12 11.67 6.83
CA ASN A 409 1.22 11.09 6.88
C ASN A 409 2.26 12.17 6.54
N ILE A 410 2.08 12.88 5.44
CA ILE A 410 2.96 13.98 5.04
C ILE A 410 2.12 15.24 4.86
N ASN A 411 2.45 16.32 5.59
CA ASN A 411 1.81 17.63 5.45
C ASN A 411 2.86 18.71 5.14
N MET A 412 2.63 19.45 4.05
CA MET A 412 3.42 20.60 3.62
C MET A 412 2.71 21.91 4.01
N PHE A 413 2.64 22.18 5.31
CA PHE A 413 1.97 23.37 5.85
C PHE A 413 2.82 24.62 5.64
N LYS A 414 2.29 25.58 4.85
CA LYS A 414 2.97 26.84 4.51
C LYS A 414 4.40 26.64 4.03
N SER A 415 4.61 25.61 3.21
CA SER A 415 5.95 25.17 2.85
C SER A 415 6.13 25.12 1.33
N SER A 416 7.36 25.37 0.88
CA SER A 416 7.66 25.44 -0.54
C SER A 416 9.10 25.09 -0.87
N GLY A 417 9.27 24.51 -2.06
CA GLY A 417 10.55 24.53 -2.76
C GLY A 417 10.77 25.85 -3.49
N THR A 418 11.67 25.85 -4.47
CA THR A 418 11.84 26.96 -5.41
C THR A 418 11.46 26.53 -6.84
N PRO A 419 11.20 27.46 -7.77
CA PRO A 419 10.95 27.11 -9.17
C PRO A 419 12.04 26.22 -9.81
N ASN A 420 13.30 26.43 -9.42
CA ASN A 420 14.45 25.70 -9.97
C ASN A 420 14.88 24.50 -9.10
N SER A 421 14.31 24.36 -7.91
CA SER A 421 14.64 23.29 -6.96
C SER A 421 13.39 22.98 -6.13
N PRO A 422 12.39 22.31 -6.74
CA PRO A 422 11.19 21.93 -6.03
C PRO A 422 11.48 20.86 -4.98
N ILE A 423 10.64 20.78 -3.94
CA ILE A 423 10.71 19.68 -2.96
C ILE A 423 10.33 18.38 -3.68
N LEU A 424 11.13 17.33 -3.53
CA LEU A 424 10.85 16.02 -4.13
C LEU A 424 10.27 15.06 -3.09
N ILE A 425 9.11 14.47 -3.36
CA ILE A 425 8.48 13.45 -2.53
C ILE A 425 8.19 12.24 -3.40
N HIS A 426 9.00 11.19 -3.30
CA HIS A 426 8.85 10.08 -4.22
C HIS A 426 9.21 8.72 -3.66
N ASP A 427 8.67 7.70 -4.30
CA ASP A 427 8.98 6.32 -3.99
C ASP A 427 8.71 5.87 -2.55
N ASN A 428 7.87 6.59 -1.81
CA ASN A 428 7.47 6.20 -0.46
C ASN A 428 6.31 5.19 -0.50
N TYR A 429 6.29 4.28 0.47
CA TYR A 429 5.13 3.47 0.80
C TYR A 429 4.47 4.03 2.05
N ILE A 430 3.21 4.42 1.95
CA ILE A 430 2.44 4.99 3.05
C ILE A 430 1.16 4.19 3.19
N GLN A 431 0.99 3.55 4.33
CA GLN A 431 -0.21 2.80 4.67
C GLN A 431 -0.85 3.33 5.95
N GLY A 432 -2.14 3.59 5.87
CA GLY A 432 -2.95 3.91 7.03
C GLY A 432 -2.84 5.38 7.46
N ALA A 433 -3.97 5.86 7.96
CA ALA A 433 -4.18 7.13 8.65
C ALA A 433 -5.61 7.00 9.18
N TYR A 434 -5.74 6.34 10.34
CA TYR A 434 -7.03 5.88 10.84
C TYR A 434 -7.51 6.77 11.99
N PRO A 435 -8.83 7.06 12.07
CA PRO A 435 -9.39 7.54 13.31
C PRO A 435 -9.20 6.49 14.40
N ILE A 436 -9.37 6.91 15.65
CA ILE A 436 -9.19 6.04 16.83
C ILE A 436 -10.11 4.80 16.74
N ASN A 437 -11.35 5.01 16.28
CA ASN A 437 -12.34 3.96 16.07
C ASN A 437 -12.71 3.88 14.57
N PRO A 438 -11.89 3.22 13.74
CA PRO A 438 -12.01 3.24 12.28
C PRO A 438 -13.21 2.49 11.70
N ASP A 439 -13.85 1.61 12.46
CA ASP A 439 -15.05 0.88 12.02
C ASP A 439 -16.36 1.63 12.28
N THR A 440 -16.33 2.67 13.11
CA THR A 440 -17.52 3.44 13.52
C THR A 440 -17.45 4.92 13.18
N THR A 441 -16.25 5.49 13.10
CA THR A 441 -16.07 6.92 12.80
C THR A 441 -16.47 7.22 11.35
N THR A 442 -17.34 8.20 11.16
CA THR A 442 -17.88 8.59 9.84
C THR A 442 -17.23 9.84 9.25
N SER A 443 -16.46 10.60 10.03
CA SER A 443 -15.73 11.77 9.58
C SER A 443 -14.34 11.79 10.21
N TYR A 444 -13.32 12.00 9.39
CA TYR A 444 -11.93 12.03 9.80
C TYR A 444 -11.13 12.91 8.85
N PRO A 445 -10.24 13.79 9.34
CA PRO A 445 -9.43 14.65 8.46
C PRO A 445 -8.19 13.95 7.89
N GLY A 446 -7.71 12.88 8.53
CA GLY A 446 -6.39 12.31 8.23
C GLY A 446 -6.29 11.47 6.96
N GLY A 447 -5.14 11.55 6.28
CA GLY A 447 -4.91 10.99 4.95
C GLY A 447 -3.43 10.72 4.62
N GLY A 448 -3.13 10.63 3.33
CA GLY A 448 -1.78 10.37 2.82
C GLY A 448 -0.91 11.63 2.79
N ILE A 449 -0.77 12.24 1.62
CA ILE A 449 0.08 13.41 1.38
C ILE A 449 -0.77 14.64 1.09
N LEU A 450 -0.59 15.69 1.88
CA LEU A 450 -1.26 16.98 1.75
C LEU A 450 -0.27 18.08 1.36
N LEU A 451 -0.52 18.70 0.21
CA LEU A 451 0.21 19.85 -0.31
C LEU A 451 -0.62 21.12 -0.19
N GLY A 452 0.06 22.25 -0.06
CA GLY A 452 -0.60 23.55 -0.13
C GLY A 452 -1.44 23.89 1.10
N ASP A 453 -1.16 23.27 2.24
CA ASP A 453 -1.91 23.55 3.46
C ASP A 453 -1.55 24.92 4.05
N GLY A 454 -2.55 25.60 4.60
CA GLY A 454 -2.44 26.95 5.13
C GLY A 454 -2.56 28.06 4.08
N LYS A 455 -2.65 29.30 4.58
CA LYS A 455 -2.77 30.52 3.78
C LYS A 455 -1.47 31.34 3.84
N VAL A 456 -0.98 31.74 2.67
CA VAL A 456 0.16 32.65 2.47
C VAL A 456 -0.26 33.81 1.57
N THR A 457 0.58 34.85 1.49
CA THR A 457 0.38 36.02 0.61
C THR A 457 1.35 36.06 -0.56
N ASP A 458 2.53 35.46 -0.42
CA ASP A 458 3.51 35.30 -1.50
C ASP A 458 3.37 33.90 -2.13
N PRO A 459 3.12 33.77 -3.44
CA PRO A 459 3.03 32.48 -4.11
C PRO A 459 4.33 31.65 -4.07
N LEU A 460 5.47 32.26 -3.73
CA LEU A 460 6.73 31.54 -3.52
C LEU A 460 6.83 30.84 -2.16
N ASP A 461 5.93 31.12 -1.22
CA ASP A 461 5.96 30.56 0.15
C ASP A 461 5.05 29.32 0.31
N LEU A 462 4.36 28.90 -0.76
CA LEU A 462 3.51 27.72 -0.75
C LEU A 462 3.51 27.04 -2.12
N GLY A 463 4.07 25.85 -2.22
CA GLY A 463 4.06 25.04 -3.46
C GLY A 463 5.44 24.60 -3.94
N TYR A 464 5.65 24.53 -5.26
CA TYR A 464 6.89 24.02 -5.87
C TYR A 464 7.30 22.66 -5.29
N THR A 465 6.37 21.71 -5.31
CA THR A 465 6.57 20.34 -4.82
C THR A 465 6.26 19.34 -5.91
N ARG A 466 7.11 18.32 -6.07
CA ARG A 466 6.94 17.20 -7.00
C ARG A 466 6.68 15.93 -6.23
N VAL A 467 5.49 15.35 -6.39
CA VAL A 467 5.07 14.12 -5.71
C VAL A 467 4.87 13.02 -6.73
N TYR A 468 5.71 11.99 -6.73
CA TYR A 468 5.66 10.98 -7.78
C TYR A 468 6.11 9.58 -7.36
N ASN A 469 5.63 8.55 -8.06
CA ASN A 469 5.98 7.15 -7.83
C ASN A 469 5.72 6.64 -6.39
N ASN A 470 4.88 7.32 -5.60
CA ASN A 470 4.52 6.86 -4.26
C ASN A 470 3.39 5.82 -4.32
N GLN A 471 3.37 4.92 -3.34
CA GLN A 471 2.26 4.02 -3.06
C GLN A 471 1.55 4.50 -1.79
N ILE A 472 0.30 4.97 -1.92
CA ILE A 472 -0.54 5.41 -0.82
C ILE A 472 -1.70 4.43 -0.66
N VAL A 473 -1.72 3.70 0.44
CA VAL A 473 -2.57 2.53 0.62
C VAL A 473 -3.44 2.66 1.87
N SER A 474 -4.74 2.37 1.75
CA SER A 474 -5.66 2.25 2.89
C SER A 474 -5.65 3.45 3.85
N THR A 475 -5.43 4.67 3.35
CA THR A 475 -5.64 5.90 4.13
C THR A 475 -7.14 6.22 4.19
N THR A 476 -7.59 6.92 5.24
CA THR A 476 -9.03 7.09 5.50
C THR A 476 -9.66 8.25 4.73
N ASN A 477 -9.27 9.50 5.00
CA ASN A 477 -9.93 10.65 4.36
C ASN A 477 -9.53 10.78 2.90
N HIS A 478 -8.22 10.84 2.65
CA HIS A 478 -7.71 11.02 1.30
C HIS A 478 -6.38 10.33 1.06
N GLY A 479 -6.06 10.08 -0.22
CA GLY A 479 -4.77 9.59 -0.65
C GLY A 479 -3.78 10.73 -0.92
N LEU A 480 -4.05 11.52 -1.96
CA LEU A 480 -3.20 12.65 -2.37
C LEU A 480 -4.02 13.92 -2.54
N ALA A 481 -3.49 15.02 -2.02
CA ALA A 481 -4.22 16.26 -1.87
C ALA A 481 -3.41 17.51 -2.25
N ILE A 482 -4.01 18.40 -3.03
CA ILE A 482 -3.56 19.79 -3.23
C ILE A 482 -4.68 20.70 -2.71
N ALA A 483 -4.44 21.35 -1.57
CA ALA A 483 -5.37 22.28 -0.92
C ALA A 483 -5.06 23.77 -1.20
N GLY A 484 -3.92 24.04 -1.83
CA GLY A 484 -3.35 25.38 -1.95
C GLY A 484 -2.06 25.38 -2.77
N GLY A 485 -1.45 26.56 -2.91
CA GLY A 485 -0.10 26.72 -3.43
C GLY A 485 0.04 26.83 -4.93
N THR A 486 1.29 27.03 -5.37
CA THR A 486 1.67 27.28 -6.76
C THR A 486 2.60 26.20 -7.30
N ASP A 487 2.39 25.74 -8.54
CA ASP A 487 3.25 24.78 -9.24
C ASP A 487 3.58 23.51 -8.43
N ASN A 488 2.58 22.98 -7.72
CA ASN A 488 2.65 21.61 -7.23
C ASN A 488 2.37 20.66 -8.39
N GLN A 489 3.16 19.59 -8.52
CA GLN A 489 2.93 18.55 -9.52
C GLN A 489 2.92 17.17 -8.88
N VAL A 490 1.79 16.48 -9.02
CA VAL A 490 1.52 15.16 -8.45
C VAL A 490 1.26 14.19 -9.59
N TYR A 491 2.16 13.21 -9.79
CA TYR A 491 2.09 12.32 -10.95
C TYR A 491 2.67 10.92 -10.76
N ASN A 492 2.22 9.94 -11.54
CA ASN A 492 2.71 8.56 -11.50
C ASN A 492 2.64 7.90 -10.12
N ASN A 493 1.73 8.33 -9.24
CA ASN A 493 1.52 7.69 -7.95
C ASN A 493 0.44 6.59 -8.06
N ARG A 494 0.44 5.67 -7.10
CA ARG A 494 -0.61 4.67 -6.91
C ARG A 494 -1.35 4.97 -5.61
N VAL A 495 -2.67 5.15 -5.69
CA VAL A 495 -3.54 5.53 -4.56
C VAL A 495 -4.67 4.53 -4.44
N ILE A 496 -4.56 3.61 -3.49
CA ILE A 496 -5.32 2.36 -3.47
C ILE A 496 -5.98 2.17 -2.10
N SER A 497 -7.31 2.13 -2.06
CA SER A 497 -8.07 1.88 -0.84
C SER A 497 -9.33 1.06 -1.12
N SER A 498 -9.49 -0.03 -0.40
CA SER A 498 -10.62 -0.95 -0.41
C SER A 498 -11.80 -0.43 0.43
N GLY A 499 -11.57 0.62 1.23
CA GLY A 499 -12.54 1.12 2.20
C GLY A 499 -12.84 0.12 3.33
N ARG A 500 -11.92 -0.82 3.60
CA ARG A 500 -12.06 -1.86 4.62
C ARG A 500 -10.83 -1.95 5.52
N LEU A 501 -11.07 -2.36 6.74
CA LEU A 501 -10.05 -2.82 7.68
C LEU A 501 -9.47 -4.16 7.20
N PRO A 502 -8.29 -4.58 7.72
CA PRO A 502 -7.67 -5.85 7.35
C PRO A 502 -8.56 -7.09 7.54
N ASP A 503 -9.51 -7.03 8.49
CA ASP A 503 -10.48 -8.10 8.78
C ASP A 503 -11.76 -8.01 7.92
N GLY A 504 -11.83 -7.08 6.97
CA GLY A 504 -12.95 -6.90 6.05
C GLY A 504 -14.06 -5.97 6.55
N ARG A 505 -14.03 -5.53 7.82
CA ARG A 505 -14.98 -4.51 8.31
C ARG A 505 -14.85 -3.23 7.51
N ARG A 506 -15.96 -2.52 7.27
CA ARG A 506 -15.93 -1.25 6.53
C ARG A 506 -15.25 -0.14 7.33
N ILE A 507 -14.65 0.81 6.61
CA ILE A 507 -14.15 2.08 7.16
C ILE A 507 -15.14 3.19 6.76
N PRO A 508 -16.04 3.66 7.65
CA PRO A 508 -17.10 4.60 7.27
C PRO A 508 -16.59 5.99 6.88
N ALA A 509 -15.45 6.42 7.44
CA ALA A 509 -14.84 7.73 7.15
C ALA A 509 -14.07 7.79 5.82
N ALA A 510 -14.08 6.71 5.01
CA ALA A 510 -13.48 6.73 3.68
C ALA A 510 -14.08 7.83 2.80
N ASN A 511 -13.27 8.74 2.28
CA ASN A 511 -13.75 9.91 1.53
C ASN A 511 -13.31 9.94 0.04
N VAL A 512 -12.08 10.33 -0.32
CA VAL A 512 -11.69 10.47 -1.74
C VAL A 512 -10.23 10.13 -2.04
N GLY A 513 -9.93 9.48 -3.16
CA GLY A 513 -8.55 9.13 -3.53
C GLY A 513 -7.66 10.34 -3.81
N LEU A 514 -8.02 11.12 -4.82
CA LEU A 514 -7.31 12.33 -5.25
C LEU A 514 -8.13 13.58 -5.03
N TYR A 515 -7.48 14.67 -4.67
CA TYR A 515 -8.20 15.91 -4.41
C TYR A 515 -7.39 17.16 -4.81
N VAL A 516 -8.06 18.11 -5.46
CA VAL A 516 -7.54 19.43 -5.86
C VAL A 516 -8.61 20.49 -5.64
N TRP A 517 -8.43 21.32 -4.60
CA TRP A 517 -9.38 22.36 -4.21
C TRP A 517 -8.63 23.53 -3.61
N ASP A 518 -9.07 24.73 -3.97
CA ASP A 518 -8.58 25.96 -3.40
C ASP A 518 -9.23 26.22 -2.03
N ALA A 519 -8.86 25.41 -1.03
CA ALA A 519 -9.51 25.41 0.28
C ALA A 519 -9.33 26.74 1.05
N ALA A 520 -8.24 27.45 0.80
CA ALA A 520 -7.90 28.72 1.46
C ALA A 520 -8.31 29.98 0.67
N GLY A 521 -8.93 29.81 -0.50
CA GLY A 521 -9.29 30.92 -1.40
C GLY A 521 -8.06 31.66 -1.94
N GLY A 522 -6.96 30.95 -2.19
CA GLY A 522 -5.74 31.48 -2.78
C GLY A 522 -5.88 31.92 -4.23
N ALA A 523 -6.85 31.36 -4.96
CA ALA A 523 -7.06 31.67 -6.38
C ALA A 523 -7.45 33.14 -6.60
N ALA A 524 -8.23 33.70 -5.67
CA ALA A 524 -8.74 35.08 -5.74
C ALA A 524 -7.75 36.14 -5.21
N GLN A 525 -6.58 35.73 -4.70
CA GLN A 525 -5.57 36.67 -4.19
C GLN A 525 -4.81 37.36 -5.33
N VAL A 526 -4.18 38.50 -5.03
CA VAL A 526 -3.33 39.26 -5.96
C VAL A 526 -1.97 39.53 -5.30
N PRO A 527 -0.88 38.89 -5.76
CA PRO A 527 -0.85 37.80 -6.74
C PRO A 527 -1.55 36.53 -6.23
N SER A 528 -2.03 35.69 -7.16
CA SER A 528 -2.72 34.44 -6.80
C SER A 528 -1.77 33.46 -6.13
N THR A 529 -2.21 32.85 -5.02
CA THR A 529 -1.46 31.82 -4.28
C THR A 529 -2.00 30.41 -4.51
N PHE A 530 -2.95 30.26 -5.46
CA PHE A 530 -3.39 28.98 -6.03
C PHE A 530 -3.32 29.06 -7.56
N ASN A 531 -2.27 28.52 -8.18
CA ASN A 531 -2.12 28.52 -9.64
C ASN A 531 -1.15 27.44 -10.14
N LYS A 532 -1.31 27.04 -11.41
CA LYS A 532 -0.41 26.12 -12.13
C LYS A 532 -0.19 24.76 -11.44
N ASN A 533 -1.13 24.29 -10.63
CA ASN A 533 -1.03 22.99 -9.99
C ASN A 533 -1.35 21.86 -11.00
N VAL A 534 -0.75 20.70 -10.83
CA VAL A 534 -0.93 19.56 -11.73
C VAL A 534 -1.18 18.28 -10.94
N MET A 535 -2.25 17.57 -11.27
CA MET A 535 -2.56 16.22 -10.77
C MET A 535 -2.76 15.29 -11.96
N ARG A 536 -1.75 14.51 -12.35
CA ARG A 536 -1.81 13.72 -13.60
C ARG A 536 -1.26 12.31 -13.54
N ASP A 537 -1.71 11.44 -14.42
CA ASP A 537 -1.10 10.13 -14.66
C ASP A 537 -0.96 9.25 -13.40
N ASN A 538 -1.81 9.47 -12.39
CA ASN A 538 -1.85 8.64 -11.19
C ASN A 538 -2.80 7.45 -11.41
N VAL A 539 -2.49 6.30 -10.82
CA VAL A 539 -3.37 5.14 -10.78
C VAL A 539 -4.14 5.16 -9.47
N VAL A 540 -5.47 5.12 -9.54
CA VAL A 540 -6.32 5.31 -8.38
C VAL A 540 -7.45 4.30 -8.35
N GLY A 541 -7.60 3.65 -7.21
CA GLY A 541 -8.78 2.86 -6.87
C GLY A 541 -9.18 3.22 -5.46
N TRP A 542 -10.41 3.69 -5.27
CA TRP A 542 -10.84 4.20 -3.97
C TRP A 542 -12.27 3.78 -3.67
N THR A 543 -12.40 2.60 -3.09
CA THR A 543 -13.70 2.01 -2.75
C THR A 543 -14.21 2.55 -1.42
N ARG A 544 -15.47 2.95 -1.42
CA ARG A 544 -16.25 3.24 -0.21
C ARG A 544 -17.28 2.14 -0.03
N VAL A 545 -17.48 1.74 1.23
CA VAL A 545 -18.45 0.69 1.60
C VAL A 545 -19.55 1.33 2.45
N SER A 546 -20.78 1.24 1.99
CA SER A 546 -21.94 1.77 2.71
C SER A 546 -22.27 0.93 3.96
N ALA A 547 -23.19 1.42 4.79
CA ALA A 547 -23.67 0.64 5.93
C ALA A 547 -24.39 -0.67 5.56
N THR A 548 -24.95 -0.73 4.35
CA THR A 548 -25.61 -1.92 3.78
C THR A 548 -24.65 -2.84 3.02
N GLY A 549 -23.34 -2.52 3.00
CA GLY A 549 -22.31 -3.30 2.30
C GLY A 549 -22.16 -2.98 0.81
N THR A 550 -22.96 -2.06 0.27
CA THR A 550 -22.85 -1.61 -1.13
C THR A 550 -21.54 -0.87 -1.35
N THR A 551 -20.84 -1.20 -2.44
CA THR A 551 -19.57 -0.54 -2.80
C THR A 551 -19.80 0.57 -3.81
N SER A 552 -19.00 1.63 -3.72
CA SER A 552 -18.92 2.73 -4.69
C SER A 552 -17.48 3.19 -4.80
N ASN A 553 -17.12 3.87 -5.88
CA ASN A 553 -15.76 4.37 -6.08
C ASN A 553 -15.72 5.89 -6.03
N SER A 554 -14.85 6.44 -5.17
CA SER A 554 -14.67 7.88 -4.93
C SER A 554 -13.24 8.29 -5.26
N VAL A 555 -12.93 8.22 -6.55
CA VAL A 555 -11.54 8.30 -7.05
C VAL A 555 -10.98 9.71 -6.98
N SER A 556 -11.79 10.72 -7.25
CA SER A 556 -11.31 12.10 -7.34
C SER A 556 -12.36 13.14 -6.96
N TRP A 557 -11.90 14.24 -6.36
CA TRP A 557 -12.69 15.46 -6.19
C TRP A 557 -11.87 16.68 -6.64
N PHE A 558 -12.29 17.26 -7.77
CA PHE A 558 -11.48 18.16 -8.59
C PHE A 558 -12.18 19.50 -8.91
N PRO A 559 -12.74 20.22 -7.91
CA PRO A 559 -13.47 21.47 -8.16
C PRO A 559 -12.62 22.59 -8.78
N ASN A 560 -11.29 22.56 -8.60
CA ASN A 560 -10.39 23.64 -9.05
C ASN A 560 -9.37 23.21 -10.11
N CYS A 561 -9.63 22.11 -10.82
CA CYS A 561 -8.71 21.56 -11.83
C CYS A 561 -8.62 22.36 -13.14
N THR A 562 -9.29 23.51 -13.24
CA THR A 562 -9.17 24.47 -14.36
C THR A 562 -8.87 25.89 -13.87
N THR A 563 -8.71 26.07 -12.56
CA THR A 563 -8.49 27.39 -11.95
C THR A 563 -7.04 27.83 -12.13
N ASN A 564 -6.82 29.03 -12.67
CA ASN A 564 -5.50 29.67 -12.77
C ASN A 564 -4.40 28.78 -13.39
N GLY A 565 -4.74 28.06 -14.48
CA GLY A 565 -3.81 27.16 -15.17
C GLY A 565 -3.52 25.85 -14.43
N THR A 566 -4.29 25.54 -13.38
CA THR A 566 -4.29 24.21 -12.77
C THR A 566 -4.86 23.20 -13.75
N VAL A 567 -4.34 21.97 -13.75
CA VAL A 567 -4.71 20.90 -14.69
C VAL A 567 -4.77 19.54 -13.99
N CYS A 568 -5.81 18.76 -14.26
CA CYS A 568 -5.93 17.38 -13.79
C CYS A 568 -6.29 16.46 -14.95
N THR A 569 -5.36 15.58 -15.36
CA THR A 569 -5.49 14.80 -16.61
C THR A 569 -4.85 13.42 -16.48
N GLY A 570 -5.23 12.44 -17.31
CA GLY A 570 -4.53 11.14 -17.36
C GLY A 570 -4.61 10.26 -16.11
N ASN A 571 -5.30 10.69 -15.04
CA ASN A 571 -5.48 9.86 -13.84
C ASN A 571 -6.38 8.66 -14.15
N GLN A 572 -5.86 7.46 -13.92
CA GLN A 572 -6.49 6.20 -14.24
C GLN A 572 -7.33 5.72 -13.05
N ASN A 573 -8.60 5.37 -13.32
CA ASN A 573 -9.49 4.75 -12.35
C ASN A 573 -9.48 3.23 -12.55
N ILE A 574 -8.99 2.46 -11.58
CA ILE A 574 -8.95 0.99 -11.65
C ILE A 574 -10.23 0.32 -11.12
N GLY A 575 -11.24 1.11 -10.75
CA GLY A 575 -12.52 0.62 -10.26
C GLY A 575 -12.48 0.17 -8.79
N THR A 576 -13.21 -0.90 -8.50
CA THR A 576 -13.39 -1.40 -7.14
C THR A 576 -12.14 -2.12 -6.65
N VAL A 577 -11.67 -1.72 -5.47
CA VAL A 577 -10.47 -2.24 -4.82
C VAL A 577 -10.85 -3.25 -3.74
N THR A 578 -10.14 -4.37 -3.72
CA THR A 578 -10.23 -5.41 -2.69
C THR A 578 -9.05 -5.28 -1.72
N LEU A 579 -9.14 -5.97 -0.56
CA LEU A 579 -8.00 -6.07 0.36
C LEU A 579 -6.78 -6.74 -0.29
N GLU A 580 -6.98 -7.62 -1.27
CA GLU A 580 -5.88 -8.23 -2.02
C GLU A 580 -5.16 -7.20 -2.90
N ILE A 581 -5.90 -6.32 -3.57
CA ILE A 581 -5.29 -5.24 -4.35
C ILE A 581 -4.47 -4.30 -3.45
N GLU A 582 -4.93 -4.01 -2.23
CA GLU A 582 -4.12 -3.26 -1.25
C GLU A 582 -2.82 -3.99 -0.87
N ARG A 583 -2.87 -5.31 -0.63
CA ARG A 583 -1.69 -6.13 -0.32
C ARG A 583 -0.67 -6.12 -1.46
N GLN A 584 -1.13 -6.23 -2.70
CA GLN A 584 -0.26 -6.20 -3.88
C GLN A 584 0.54 -4.90 -4.00
N GLU A 585 0.02 -3.76 -3.50
CA GLU A 585 0.77 -2.51 -3.54
C GLU A 585 2.01 -2.53 -2.66
N TYR A 586 1.98 -3.26 -1.53
CA TYR A 586 3.18 -3.45 -0.72
C TYR A 586 4.22 -4.29 -1.46
N GLN A 587 3.79 -5.40 -2.07
CA GLN A 587 4.69 -6.23 -2.87
C GLN A 587 5.29 -5.45 -4.05
N ARG A 588 4.48 -4.68 -4.79
CA ARG A 588 4.96 -3.80 -5.87
C ARG A 588 6.01 -2.80 -5.38
N TRP A 589 5.85 -2.28 -4.17
CA TRP A 589 6.85 -1.39 -3.59
C TRP A 589 8.14 -2.12 -3.20
N LEU A 590 8.04 -3.33 -2.64
CA LEU A 590 9.20 -4.19 -2.37
C LEU A 590 9.96 -4.55 -3.66
N ASP A 591 9.25 -4.87 -4.74
CA ASP A 591 9.85 -5.16 -6.05
C ASP A 591 10.56 -3.92 -6.62
N LYS A 592 9.97 -2.74 -6.41
CA LYS A 592 10.58 -1.45 -6.78
C LYS A 592 11.86 -1.18 -5.99
N LEU A 593 11.88 -1.48 -4.68
CA LEU A 593 13.09 -1.40 -3.86
C LEU A 593 14.18 -2.34 -4.37
N ALA A 594 13.82 -3.61 -4.62
CA ALA A 594 14.76 -4.62 -5.11
C ALA A 594 15.37 -4.20 -6.47
N SER A 595 14.53 -3.75 -7.40
CA SER A 595 14.95 -3.28 -8.73
C SER A 595 15.87 -2.06 -8.65
N ALA A 596 15.65 -1.18 -7.68
CA ALA A 596 16.47 0.01 -7.46
C ALA A 596 17.72 -0.25 -6.59
N GLY A 597 17.91 -1.45 -6.05
CA GLY A 597 18.99 -1.76 -5.11
C GLY A 597 18.89 -0.96 -3.80
N VAL A 598 17.67 -0.62 -3.37
CA VAL A 598 17.43 0.23 -2.20
C VAL A 598 17.08 -0.63 -0.98
N LYS A 599 17.83 -0.46 0.12
CA LYS A 599 17.49 -0.99 1.45
C LYS A 599 16.84 0.09 2.31
N VAL A 600 15.78 -0.26 3.03
CA VAL A 600 15.02 0.63 3.92
C VAL A 600 15.17 0.20 5.37
N GLY A 601 15.48 1.16 6.25
CA GLY A 601 15.74 0.92 7.67
C GLY A 601 17.13 0.36 7.98
N PRO A 602 17.47 0.22 9.28
CA PRO A 602 18.79 -0.22 9.76
C PRO A 602 19.05 -1.71 9.53
#